data_AF-A0A238WVF7-F1
#
_entry.id   AF-A0A238WVF7-F1
#
_cell.length_a   1.000
_cell.length_b   1.000
_cell.length_c   1.000
_cell.angle_alpha   90.00
_cell.angle_beta   90.00
_cell.angle_gamma   90.00
#
_symmetry.space_group_name_H-M   'P 1'
#
loop_
_entity.id
_entity.type
_entity.pdbx_description
1 polymer ?
#
loop_
_entity_poly.entity_id
_entity_poly.type
_entity_poly.pdbx_seq_one_letter_code
_entity_poly.pdbx_strand_id
1 'polypeptide(L)'
;MRGDVAVSALQSPFEAGTVSEDGHIAYAQVQYAVQPLDLSEHTRELLDDIGGTSDDTGVRVEVGGSAMQPEPEPPKNEIIGLAVAAVVLTLALGSLVAAGLPLVTGLIGVGIGVAGVTAATAWFDLASETYMLALMLGLAVTIDYALFIITRYRHERSAATNRSTPSHAPWVPRATRWSSPGRSCASRWRPCRWWVSRS
;
A
#
# COMPACT_ATOMS: atom_id res chain seq x y z
N MET A 1 2.60 17.80 36.73
CA MET A 1 2.66 17.26 35.37
C MET A 1 1.74 18.12 34.51
N ARG A 2 2.31 18.99 33.68
CA ARG A 2 1.62 19.96 32.80
C ARG A 2 2.42 19.92 31.50
N GLY A 3 1.87 19.39 30.42
CA GLY A 3 2.65 19.34 29.18
C GLY A 3 2.07 18.65 27.94
N ASP A 4 0.97 17.89 28.03
CA ASP A 4 0.72 16.89 26.97
C ASP A 4 -0.39 17.31 25.99
N VAL A 5 -1.07 18.42 26.26
CA VAL A 5 -2.17 18.93 25.43
C VAL A 5 -1.65 20.04 24.53
N ALA A 6 -1.36 19.71 23.29
CA ALA A 6 -0.88 20.64 22.26
C ALA A 6 -2.01 21.56 21.75
N VAL A 7 -2.66 22.34 22.63
CA VAL A 7 -3.66 23.34 22.24
C VAL A 7 -2.95 24.57 21.68
N SER A 8 -3.27 24.95 20.44
CA SER A 8 -2.75 26.17 19.80
C SER A 8 -3.69 27.35 19.99
N ALA A 9 -5.01 27.14 19.96
CA ALA A 9 -6.01 28.18 20.21
C ALA A 9 -7.28 27.60 20.85
N LEU A 10 -7.89 28.40 21.73
CA LEU A 10 -9.17 28.10 22.35
C LEU A 10 -10.10 29.29 22.16
N GLN A 11 -11.22 29.09 21.47
CA GLN A 11 -12.26 30.10 21.35
C GLN A 11 -13.39 29.83 22.35
N SER A 12 -13.54 30.75 23.29
CA SER A 12 -14.61 30.73 24.29
C SER A 12 -15.97 30.98 23.63
N PRO A 13 -17.02 30.23 24.01
CA PRO A 13 -18.34 30.40 23.41
C PRO A 13 -18.97 31.75 23.74
N PHE A 14 -18.61 32.36 24.88
CA PHE A 14 -19.12 33.66 25.30
C PHE A 14 -18.51 34.83 24.51
N GLU A 15 -17.27 34.68 24.03
CA GLU A 15 -16.60 35.68 23.20
C GLU A 15 -16.92 35.48 21.71
N ALA A 16 -17.10 34.22 21.30
CA ALA A 16 -17.42 33.86 19.92
C ALA A 16 -18.91 34.01 19.57
N GLY A 17 -19.78 34.25 20.55
CA GLY A 17 -21.23 34.33 20.35
C GLY A 17 -21.84 32.99 19.91
N THR A 18 -21.22 31.87 20.27
CA THR A 18 -21.65 30.51 19.91
C THR A 18 -22.52 29.87 21.00
N VAL A 19 -23.25 30.71 21.74
CA VAL A 19 -24.28 30.32 22.69
C VAL A 19 -25.63 30.40 21.97
N SER A 20 -26.45 29.36 22.11
CA SER A 20 -27.79 29.29 21.55
C SER A 20 -28.69 30.40 22.10
N GLU A 21 -29.68 30.82 21.32
CA GLU A 21 -30.62 31.90 21.66
C GLU A 21 -31.43 31.59 22.92
N ASP A 22 -31.69 30.31 23.17
CA ASP A 22 -32.34 29.78 24.37
C ASP A 22 -31.38 29.56 25.55
N GLY A 23 -30.08 29.79 25.38
CA GLY A 23 -29.05 29.70 26.42
C GLY A 23 -28.71 28.27 26.86
N HIS A 24 -29.24 27.25 26.20
CA HIS A 24 -29.11 25.85 26.63
C HIS A 24 -27.94 25.10 25.98
N ILE A 25 -27.38 25.62 24.88
CA ILE A 25 -26.31 24.97 24.12
C ILE A 25 -25.20 26.00 23.86
N ALA A 26 -23.94 25.61 24.08
CA ALA A 26 -22.78 26.42 23.77
C ALA A 26 -21.68 25.56 23.15
N TYR A 27 -21.04 26.03 22.07
CA TYR A 27 -19.95 25.31 21.42
C TYR A 27 -18.62 26.08 21.56
N ALA A 28 -17.62 25.44 22.17
CA ALA A 28 -16.25 25.94 22.23
C ALA A 28 -15.41 25.26 21.15
N GLN A 29 -14.55 26.02 20.46
CA GLN A 29 -13.66 25.46 19.45
C GLN A 29 -12.23 25.41 19.96
N VAL A 30 -11.63 24.21 19.94
CA VAL A 30 -10.25 23.96 20.33
C VAL A 30 -9.45 23.60 19.09
N GLN A 31 -8.38 24.35 18.84
CA GLN A 31 -7.43 24.09 17.77
C GLN A 31 -6.16 23.51 18.39
N TYR A 32 -5.64 22.47 17.76
CA TYR A 32 -4.40 21.81 18.18
C TYR A 32 -3.23 22.28 17.32
N ALA A 33 -2.04 22.31 17.91
CA ALA A 33 -0.80 22.66 17.22
C ALA A 33 -0.26 21.51 16.34
N VAL A 34 -0.78 20.29 16.53
CA VAL A 34 -0.34 19.07 15.85
C VAL A 34 -1.46 18.50 15.00
N GLN A 35 -1.10 17.68 14.01
CA GLN A 35 -2.08 16.99 13.17
C GLN A 35 -2.89 15.98 14.01
N PRO A 36 -4.12 15.65 13.62
CA PRO A 36 -4.95 14.69 14.35
C PRO A 36 -4.32 13.32 14.56
N LEU A 37 -3.37 12.89 13.72
CA LEU A 37 -2.58 11.65 13.89
C LEU A 37 -1.47 11.75 14.93
N ASP A 38 -0.98 12.96 15.21
CA ASP A 38 0.13 13.21 16.12
C ASP A 38 -0.34 13.64 17.53
N LEU A 39 -1.65 13.65 17.76
CA LEU A 39 -2.20 13.88 19.10
C LEU A 39 -1.81 12.70 20.02
N SER A 40 -1.51 13.01 21.27
CA SER A 40 -1.17 11.97 22.25
C SER A 40 -2.41 11.16 22.63
N GLU A 41 -2.23 9.85 22.81
CA GLU A 41 -3.28 8.96 23.32
C GLU A 41 -3.89 9.47 24.62
N HIS A 42 -3.05 9.98 25.53
CA HIS A 42 -3.48 10.56 26.79
C HIS A 42 -4.45 11.75 26.59
N THR A 43 -4.24 12.60 25.57
CA THR A 43 -5.15 13.70 25.28
C THR A 43 -6.50 13.19 24.77
N ARG A 44 -6.51 12.14 23.94
CA ARG A 44 -7.76 11.55 23.43
C ARG A 44 -8.54 10.85 24.53
N GLU A 45 -7.86 10.12 25.40
CA GLU A 45 -8.47 9.44 26.56
C GLU A 45 -9.12 10.46 27.51
N LEU A 46 -8.49 11.61 27.73
CA LEU A 46 -9.09 12.73 28.46
C LEU A 46 -10.32 13.32 27.74
N LEU A 47 -10.29 13.43 26.41
CA LEU A 47 -11.43 13.93 25.62
C LEU A 47 -12.61 12.95 25.64
N ASP A 48 -12.35 11.65 25.65
CA ASP A 48 -13.37 10.60 25.78
C ASP A 48 -13.96 10.57 27.19
N ASP A 49 -13.14 10.72 28.23
CA ASP A 49 -13.59 10.79 29.62
C ASP A 49 -14.45 12.04 29.91
N ILE A 50 -14.11 13.17 29.26
CA ILE A 50 -14.94 14.38 29.28
C ILE A 50 -16.22 14.19 28.45
N GLY A 51 -16.15 13.42 27.37
CA GLY A 51 -17.26 13.14 26.45
C GLY A 51 -18.38 12.32 27.10
N GLY A 52 -19.51 12.96 27.38
CA GLY A 52 -20.68 12.28 27.94
C GLY A 52 -20.75 12.27 29.47
N THR A 53 -19.72 12.78 30.15
CA THR A 53 -19.78 13.02 31.59
C THR A 53 -20.60 14.27 31.87
N SER A 54 -21.66 14.15 32.67
CA SER A 54 -22.29 15.28 33.30
C SER A 54 -21.56 15.57 34.60
N ASP A 55 -20.83 16.68 34.67
CA ASP A 55 -20.24 17.12 35.93
C ASP A 55 -21.36 17.46 36.93
N ASP A 56 -21.05 17.60 38.22
CA ASP A 56 -22.01 17.96 39.29
C ASP A 56 -22.78 19.29 39.05
N THR A 57 -22.40 20.03 38.01
CA THR A 57 -23.04 21.25 37.51
C THR A 57 -24.25 20.99 36.59
N GLY A 58 -24.52 19.73 36.21
CA GLY A 58 -25.64 19.36 35.35
C GLY A 58 -25.44 19.68 33.86
N VAL A 59 -24.21 20.02 33.46
CA VAL A 59 -23.84 20.31 32.07
C VAL A 59 -23.38 19.03 31.39
N ARG A 60 -23.98 18.69 30.24
CA ARG A 60 -23.53 17.58 29.39
C ARG A 60 -22.51 18.09 28.37
N VAL A 61 -21.30 17.55 28.41
CA VAL A 61 -20.27 17.87 27.42
C VAL A 61 -20.28 16.83 26.32
N GLU A 62 -20.42 17.29 25.07
CA GLU A 62 -20.26 16.44 23.89
C GLU A 62 -19.02 16.89 23.13
N VAL A 63 -18.04 16.00 23.02
CA VAL A 63 -16.80 16.25 22.29
C VAL A 63 -16.93 15.65 20.89
N GLY A 64 -16.63 16.45 19.87
CA GLY A 64 -16.68 16.04 18.47
C GLY A 64 -15.60 16.69 17.62
N GLY A 65 -15.50 16.28 16.36
CA GLY A 65 -14.52 16.81 15.40
C GLY A 65 -13.42 15.80 15.02
N SER A 66 -12.41 16.27 14.30
CA SER A 66 -11.33 15.42 13.79
C SER A 66 -10.43 14.80 14.87
N ALA A 67 -10.40 15.40 16.07
CA ALA A 67 -9.64 14.89 17.22
C ALA A 67 -10.27 13.62 17.86
N MET A 68 -11.55 13.37 17.60
CA MET A 68 -12.29 12.18 18.07
C MET A 68 -12.35 11.07 17.01
N GLN A 69 -11.70 11.28 15.86
CA GLN A 69 -11.57 10.20 14.89
C GLN A 69 -10.75 9.09 15.52
N PRO A 70 -11.20 7.83 15.44
CA PRO A 70 -10.43 6.71 15.95
C PRO A 70 -9.03 6.77 15.31
N GLU A 71 -8.01 6.51 16.14
CA GLU A 71 -6.66 6.29 15.65
C GLU A 71 -6.73 5.36 14.44
N PRO A 72 -5.98 5.64 13.35
CA PRO A 72 -5.83 4.68 12.29
C PRO A 72 -5.23 3.42 12.93
N GLU A 73 -6.08 2.40 13.13
CA GLU A 73 -5.64 1.13 13.68
C GLU A 73 -4.41 0.66 12.88
N PRO A 74 -3.43 -0.01 13.54
CA PRO A 74 -2.29 -0.57 12.84
C PRO A 74 -2.82 -1.31 11.62
N PRO A 75 -2.23 -1.14 10.43
CA PRO A 75 -2.89 -1.46 9.17
C PRO A 75 -3.17 -2.97 9.09
N LYS A 76 -4.32 -3.38 9.63
CA LYS A 76 -4.76 -4.79 9.66
C LYS A 76 -4.84 -5.32 8.23
N ASN A 77 -5.22 -4.43 7.32
CA ASN A 77 -5.27 -4.65 5.88
C ASN A 77 -3.88 -4.94 5.26
N GLU A 78 -2.80 -4.35 5.79
CA GLU A 78 -1.43 -4.65 5.30
C GLU A 78 -0.98 -6.04 5.73
N ILE A 79 -1.25 -6.43 6.98
CA ILE A 79 -0.89 -7.78 7.47
C ILE A 79 -1.67 -8.84 6.69
N ILE A 80 -2.96 -8.59 6.44
CA ILE A 80 -3.79 -9.47 5.61
C ILE A 80 -3.24 -9.51 4.18
N GLY A 81 -2.90 -8.36 3.59
CA GLY A 81 -2.30 -8.27 2.27
C GLY A 81 -0.98 -9.05 2.15
N LEU A 82 -0.10 -8.94 3.16
CA LEU A 82 1.16 -9.66 3.23
C LEU A 82 0.95 -11.18 3.37
N ALA A 83 -0.02 -11.60 4.19
CA ALA A 83 -0.39 -13.00 4.33
C ALA A 83 -0.92 -13.59 3.01
N VAL A 84 -1.81 -12.86 2.33
CA VAL A 84 -2.34 -13.25 1.01
C VAL A 84 -1.22 -13.31 -0.02
N ALA A 85 -0.32 -12.31 -0.05
CA ALA A 85 0.83 -12.29 -0.94
C ALA A 85 1.74 -13.51 -0.72
N ALA A 86 2.01 -13.88 0.55
CA ALA A 86 2.79 -15.06 0.87
C ALA A 86 2.16 -16.36 0.36
N VAL A 87 0.84 -16.50 0.48
CA VAL A 87 0.10 -17.64 -0.07
C VAL A 87 0.22 -17.68 -1.59
N VAL A 88 -0.06 -16.56 -2.27
CA VAL A 88 0.01 -16.47 -3.74
C VAL A 88 1.42 -16.76 -4.25
N LEU A 89 2.46 -16.20 -3.63
CA LEU A 89 3.86 -16.43 -3.98
C LEU A 89 4.26 -17.89 -3.79
N THR A 90 3.79 -18.53 -2.71
CA THR A 90 4.04 -19.95 -2.46
C THR A 90 3.40 -20.82 -3.53
N LEU A 91 2.16 -20.50 -3.94
CA LEU A 91 1.47 -21.20 -5.02
C LEU A 91 2.15 -20.97 -6.38
N ALA A 92 2.64 -19.76 -6.66
CA ALA A 92 3.31 -19.42 -7.91
C ALA A 92 4.69 -20.08 -8.05
N LEU A 93 5.46 -20.14 -6.97
CA LEU A 93 6.83 -20.66 -6.98
C LEU A 93 6.92 -22.14 -6.60
N GLY A 94 5.89 -22.69 -5.94
CA GLY A 94 5.82 -24.09 -5.50
C GLY A 94 6.73 -24.42 -4.32
N SER A 95 7.34 -23.41 -3.66
CA SER A 95 8.23 -23.59 -2.52
C SER A 95 8.16 -22.38 -1.59
N LEU A 96 7.97 -22.63 -0.29
CA LEU A 96 7.92 -21.59 0.73
C LEU A 96 9.25 -20.84 0.84
N VAL A 97 10.39 -21.54 0.67
CA VAL A 97 11.72 -20.93 0.68
C VAL A 97 11.92 -20.01 -0.51
N ALA A 98 11.44 -20.42 -1.70
CA ALA A 98 11.50 -19.58 -2.89
C ALA A 98 10.62 -18.33 -2.77
N ALA A 99 9.45 -18.45 -2.13
CA ALA A 99 8.54 -17.33 -1.86
C ALA A 99 9.05 -16.37 -0.78
N GLY A 100 9.79 -16.88 0.21
CA GLY A 100 10.37 -16.07 1.29
C GLY A 100 11.37 -15.03 0.78
N LEU A 101 12.11 -15.34 -0.29
CA LEU A 101 13.12 -14.43 -0.82
C LEU A 101 12.52 -13.10 -1.34
N PRO A 102 11.53 -13.10 -2.26
CA PRO A 102 10.80 -11.89 -2.65
C PRO A 102 10.17 -11.13 -1.47
N LEU A 103 9.58 -11.84 -0.51
CA LEU A 103 8.92 -11.21 0.64
C LEU A 103 9.92 -10.46 1.53
N VAL A 104 11.03 -11.10 1.89
CA VAL A 104 12.06 -10.49 2.74
C VAL A 104 12.69 -9.29 2.02
N THR A 105 13.02 -9.43 0.74
CA THR A 105 13.54 -8.30 -0.05
C THR A 105 12.53 -7.16 -0.14
N GLY A 106 11.23 -7.46 -0.32
CA GLY A 106 10.14 -6.50 -0.29
C GLY A 106 10.07 -5.72 1.02
N LEU A 107 10.07 -6.44 2.16
CA LEU A 107 10.04 -5.84 3.50
C LEU A 107 11.23 -4.89 3.74
N ILE A 108 12.44 -5.29 3.34
CA ILE A 108 13.63 -4.43 3.46
C ILE A 108 13.49 -3.19 2.57
N GLY A 109 13.05 -3.36 1.32
CA GLY A 109 12.84 -2.26 0.38
C GLY A 109 11.81 -1.24 0.88
N VAL A 110 10.69 -1.72 1.41
CA VAL A 110 9.66 -0.88 2.05
C VAL A 110 10.23 -0.16 3.26
N GLY A 111 10.95 -0.84 4.14
CA GLY A 111 11.58 -0.21 5.31
C GLY A 111 12.53 0.93 4.92
N ILE A 112 13.33 0.74 3.88
CA ILE A 112 14.22 1.80 3.34
C ILE A 112 13.39 2.94 2.72
N GLY A 113 12.34 2.62 1.95
CA GLY A 113 11.47 3.62 1.34
C GLY A 113 10.76 4.49 2.37
N VAL A 114 10.17 3.86 3.39
CA VAL A 114 9.55 4.51 4.55
C VAL A 114 10.55 5.36 5.31
N ALA A 115 11.75 4.85 5.59
CA ALA A 115 12.80 5.61 6.24
C ALA A 115 13.20 6.84 5.40
N GLY A 116 13.26 6.72 4.07
CA GLY A 116 13.50 7.82 3.16
C GLY A 116 12.39 8.87 3.17
N VAL A 117 11.13 8.44 3.14
CA VAL A 117 9.95 9.34 3.27
C VAL A 117 9.98 10.06 4.62
N THR A 118 10.26 9.32 5.70
CA THR A 118 10.37 9.88 7.06
C THR A 118 11.53 10.87 7.16
N ALA A 119 12.66 10.61 6.51
CA ALA A 119 13.74 11.59 6.45
C ALA A 119 13.34 12.84 5.65
N ALA A 120 12.51 12.68 4.60
CA ALA A 120 12.04 13.79 3.78
C ALA A 120 11.07 14.72 4.51
N THR A 121 10.37 14.26 5.55
CA THR A 121 9.43 15.11 6.32
C THR A 121 10.13 16.27 7.04
N ALA A 122 11.45 16.19 7.23
CA ALA A 122 12.23 17.30 7.78
C ALA A 122 12.26 18.55 6.87
N TRP A 123 12.00 18.38 5.57
CA TRP A 123 12.00 19.47 4.59
C TRP A 123 10.66 19.68 3.90
N PHE A 124 9.83 18.64 3.83
CA PHE A 124 8.54 18.65 3.14
C PHE A 124 7.43 18.24 4.07
N ASP A 125 6.33 19.00 4.10
CA ASP A 125 5.13 18.59 4.83
C ASP A 125 4.37 17.54 4.01
N LEU A 126 4.41 16.28 4.44
CA LEU A 126 3.84 15.14 3.72
C LEU A 126 2.56 14.69 4.40
N ALA A 127 1.47 14.63 3.62
CA ALA A 127 0.21 14.08 4.09
C ALA A 127 0.30 12.55 4.29
N SER A 128 -0.50 12.03 5.22
CA SER A 128 -0.63 10.59 5.54
C SER A 128 -0.90 9.71 4.31
N GLU A 129 -1.62 10.23 3.32
CA GLU A 129 -1.88 9.57 2.03
C GLU A 129 -0.59 9.18 1.30
N THR A 130 0.43 10.04 1.36
CA THR A 130 1.74 9.79 0.73
C THR A 130 2.42 8.58 1.35
N TYR A 131 2.31 8.43 2.67
CA TYR A 131 2.90 7.32 3.41
C TYR A 131 2.22 5.99 3.05
N MET A 132 0.88 5.97 3.01
CA MET A 132 0.13 4.78 2.58
C MET A 132 0.44 4.39 1.14
N LEU A 133 0.52 5.36 0.22
CA LEU A 133 0.89 5.10 -1.17
C LEU A 133 2.33 4.57 -1.28
N ALA A 134 3.27 5.11 -0.50
CA ALA A 134 4.65 4.64 -0.47
C ALA A 134 4.74 3.17 -0.02
N LEU A 135 3.98 2.76 1.00
CA LEU A 135 3.90 1.38 1.45
C LEU A 135 3.32 0.45 0.37
N MET A 136 2.14 0.81 -0.15
CA MET A 136 1.42 0.02 -1.16
C MET A 136 2.27 -0.18 -2.43
N LEU A 137 2.81 0.91 -2.97
CA LEU A 137 3.62 0.88 -4.19
C LEU A 137 4.98 0.24 -3.95
N GLY A 138 5.64 0.57 -2.83
CA GLY A 138 6.96 0.05 -2.48
C GLY A 138 6.98 -1.46 -2.34
N LEU A 139 5.97 -2.04 -1.69
CA LEU A 139 5.85 -3.49 -1.57
C LEU A 139 5.52 -4.13 -2.92
N ALA A 140 4.52 -3.60 -3.63
CA ALA A 140 4.06 -4.16 -4.90
C ALA A 140 5.18 -4.20 -5.96
N VAL A 141 5.84 -3.07 -6.20
CA VAL A 141 6.89 -2.96 -7.22
C VAL A 141 8.07 -3.86 -6.91
N THR A 142 8.42 -4.01 -5.63
CA THR A 142 9.57 -4.81 -5.22
C THR A 142 9.30 -6.31 -5.41
N ILE A 143 8.10 -6.77 -5.05
CA ILE A 143 7.71 -8.17 -5.24
C ILE A 143 7.64 -8.50 -6.74
N ASP A 144 7.04 -7.63 -7.56
CA ASP A 144 6.95 -7.82 -9.00
C ASP A 144 8.34 -7.91 -9.65
N TYR A 145 9.26 -7.04 -9.24
CA TYR A 145 10.64 -7.06 -9.72
C TYR A 145 11.38 -8.32 -9.30
N ALA A 146 11.22 -8.76 -8.05
CA ALA A 146 11.83 -10.00 -7.55
C ALA A 146 11.33 -11.22 -8.34
N LEU A 147 10.03 -11.29 -8.61
CA LEU A 147 9.43 -12.36 -9.42
C LEU A 147 9.92 -12.32 -10.88
N PHE A 148 10.03 -11.14 -11.48
CA PHE A 148 10.56 -11.01 -12.84
C PHE A 148 12.00 -11.54 -12.94
N ILE A 149 12.86 -11.22 -11.98
CA ILE A 149 14.24 -11.75 -11.94
C ILE A 149 14.24 -13.27 -11.79
N ILE A 150 13.46 -13.81 -10.85
CA ILE A 150 13.43 -15.25 -10.57
C ILE A 150 12.92 -16.04 -11.78
N THR A 151 11.86 -15.55 -12.43
CA THR A 151 11.30 -16.21 -13.62
C THR A 151 12.30 -16.24 -14.77
N ARG A 152 13.04 -15.14 -14.99
CA ARG A 152 14.13 -15.09 -15.99
C ARG A 152 15.26 -16.08 -15.66
N TYR A 153 15.73 -16.11 -14.41
CA TYR A 153 16.79 -17.03 -13.99
C TYR A 153 16.40 -18.49 -14.21
N ARG A 154 15.15 -18.87 -13.88
CA ARG A 154 14.63 -20.23 -14.13
C ARG A 154 14.60 -20.55 -15.63
N HIS A 155 14.23 -19.59 -16.47
CA HIS A 155 14.22 -19.75 -17.93
C HIS A 155 15.63 -19.94 -18.53
N GLU A 156 16.61 -19.18 -18.05
CA GLU A 156 17.99 -19.31 -18.51
C GLU A 156 18.61 -20.64 -18.07
N ARG A 157 18.28 -21.11 -16.85
CA ARG A 157 18.79 -22.40 -16.35
C ARG A 157 18.19 -23.61 -17.08
N SER A 158 16.90 -23.57 -17.45
CA SER A 158 16.30 -24.63 -18.27
C SER A 158 16.84 -24.61 -19.71
N ALA A 159 17.04 -23.42 -20.29
CA ALA A 159 17.62 -23.28 -21.62
C ALA A 159 19.10 -23.73 -21.69
N ALA A 160 19.89 -23.48 -20.65
CA ALA A 160 21.27 -23.95 -20.55
C ALA A 160 21.36 -25.49 -20.53
N THR A 161 20.44 -26.15 -19.82
CA THR A 161 20.34 -27.61 -19.76
C THR A 161 20.06 -28.22 -21.14
N ASN A 162 19.20 -27.59 -21.96
CA ASN A 162 18.92 -28.06 -23.32
C ASN A 162 20.12 -27.90 -24.28
N ARG A 163 21.00 -26.93 -24.00
CA ARG A 163 22.16 -26.61 -24.83
C ARG A 163 23.38 -27.50 -24.57
N SER A 164 23.38 -28.27 -23.47
CA SER A 164 24.49 -29.15 -23.08
C SER A 164 24.45 -30.53 -23.75
N THR A 165 23.44 -30.82 -24.58
CA THR A 165 23.48 -31.93 -25.53
C THR A 165 24.31 -31.47 -26.73
N PRO A 166 25.57 -31.92 -26.92
CA PRO A 166 26.29 -31.60 -28.15
C PRO A 166 25.57 -32.28 -29.30
N SER A 167 24.71 -31.54 -29.99
CA SER A 167 24.25 -31.93 -31.30
C SER A 167 25.45 -31.82 -32.24
N HIS A 168 26.26 -32.88 -32.31
CA HIS A 168 26.94 -33.24 -33.54
C HIS A 168 25.86 -33.60 -34.57
N ALA A 169 25.04 -32.61 -34.94
CA ALA A 169 24.24 -32.67 -36.14
C ALA A 169 25.22 -32.34 -37.26
N PRO A 170 25.56 -33.28 -38.16
CA PRO A 170 26.35 -32.96 -39.33
C PRO A 170 25.65 -31.80 -40.05
N TRP A 171 26.43 -30.78 -40.40
CA TRP A 171 25.94 -29.59 -41.08
C TRP A 171 25.40 -30.00 -42.45
N VAL A 172 24.11 -30.36 -42.52
CA VAL A 172 23.41 -30.54 -43.79
C VAL A 172 23.07 -29.14 -44.28
N PRO A 173 23.63 -28.66 -45.40
CA PRO A 173 23.25 -27.38 -45.96
C PRO A 173 21.76 -27.47 -46.29
N ARG A 174 20.95 -26.70 -45.56
CA ARG A 174 19.51 -26.60 -45.84
C ARG A 174 19.39 -25.81 -47.13
N ALA A 175 19.50 -26.50 -48.27
CA ALA A 175 19.24 -25.95 -49.58
C ALA A 175 17.88 -25.26 -49.53
N THR A 176 17.92 -23.94 -49.72
CA THR A 176 16.78 -23.06 -49.84
C THR A 176 15.91 -23.54 -51.00
N ARG A 177 14.95 -24.44 -50.71
CA ARG A 177 13.84 -24.70 -51.62
C ARG A 177 12.87 -23.52 -51.49
N TRP A 178 13.23 -22.45 -52.19
CA TRP A 178 12.34 -21.36 -52.55
C TRP A 178 11.24 -21.98 -53.43
N SER A 179 10.07 -22.23 -52.84
CA SER A 179 8.87 -22.56 -53.61
C SER A 179 8.11 -21.26 -53.83
N SER A 180 8.01 -20.90 -55.10
CA SER A 180 7.50 -19.63 -55.62
C SER A 180 6.07 -19.31 -55.15
N PRO A 181 5.71 -18.01 -55.09
CA PRO A 181 4.38 -17.57 -54.72
C PRO A 181 3.41 -17.84 -55.87
N GLY A 182 2.36 -18.62 -55.59
CA GLY A 182 1.38 -18.99 -56.61
C GLY A 182 0.03 -19.32 -56.00
N ARG A 183 -0.85 -18.30 -56.05
CA ARG A 183 -2.32 -18.36 -56.19
C ARG A 183 -3.19 -18.14 -54.95
N SER A 184 -3.85 -16.97 -55.01
CA SER A 184 -5.29 -16.75 -54.86
C SER A 184 -5.84 -16.36 -53.49
N CYS A 185 -6.14 -15.06 -53.39
CA CYS A 185 -7.20 -14.50 -52.56
C CYS A 185 -8.53 -15.22 -52.79
N ALA A 186 -9.22 -15.58 -51.70
CA ALA A 186 -10.66 -15.75 -51.71
C ALA A 186 -11.24 -15.37 -50.33
N SER A 187 -11.68 -14.12 -50.26
CA SER A 187 -12.84 -13.63 -49.51
C SER A 187 -13.60 -14.66 -48.65
N ARG A 188 -13.30 -14.73 -47.36
CA ARG A 188 -14.32 -15.03 -46.35
C ARG A 188 -13.87 -14.57 -44.98
N TRP A 189 -14.54 -13.54 -44.47
CA TRP A 189 -14.53 -13.12 -43.08
C TRP A 189 -14.61 -14.34 -42.14
N ARG A 190 -13.49 -14.69 -41.51
CA ARG A 190 -13.46 -15.50 -40.30
C ARG A 190 -12.42 -14.91 -39.33
N PRO A 191 -12.79 -14.64 -38.07
CA PRO A 191 -11.83 -14.21 -37.07
C PRO A 191 -10.93 -15.41 -36.74
N CYS A 192 -9.63 -15.28 -37.01
CA CYS A 192 -8.64 -16.21 -36.51
C CYS A 192 -8.63 -16.14 -34.97
N ARG A 193 -9.32 -17.09 -34.34
CA ARG A 193 -9.11 -17.50 -32.96
C ARG A 193 -7.64 -17.89 -32.80
N TRP A 194 -6.82 -16.99 -32.29
CA TRP A 194 -5.53 -17.33 -31.70
C TRP A 194 -5.77 -17.73 -30.25
N TRP A 195 -6.23 -18.97 -30.04
CA TRP A 195 -6.29 -19.58 -28.72
C TRP A 195 -5.64 -20.97 -28.84
N VAL A 196 -4.53 -21.13 -28.11
CA VAL A 196 -3.91 -22.38 -27.67
C VAL A 196 -3.26 -23.26 -28.75
N SER A 197 -1.92 -23.35 -28.71
CA SER A 197 -1.25 -24.53 -28.15
C SER A 197 0.28 -24.36 -28.23
N ARG A 198 0.95 -24.32 -27.08
CA ARG A 198 2.24 -24.98 -26.82
C ARG A 198 2.64 -24.71 -25.38
N SER A 199 2.12 -25.56 -24.50
CA SER A 199 2.88 -26.16 -23.40
C SER A 199 3.13 -27.59 -23.82
#